data_AF-U1N515-F1
#
_entry.id   AF-U1N515-F1
#
_cell.length_a   1.000
_cell.length_b   1.000
_cell.length_c   1.000
_cell.angle_alpha   90.00
_cell.angle_beta   90.00
_cell.angle_gamma   90.00
#
_symmetry.space_group_name_H-M   'P 1'
#
loop_
_entity.id
_entity.type
_entity.pdbx_description
1 polymer ?
#
loop_
_entity_poly.entity_id
_entity_poly.type
_entity_poly.pdbx_seq_one_letter_code
_entity_poly.pdbx_strand_id
1 'polypeptide(L)' 'MKNMMFLIGVVLGLGLLFGLRYEFNVIGDTGFRIAAILMLISVLIIRSTAKISFFSHS' A
#
# COMPACT_ATOMS: atom_id res chain seq x y z
N MET A 1 -7.31 10.68 -13.23
CA MET A 1 -6.32 9.61 -13.53
C MET A 1 -5.34 9.34 -12.37
N LYS A 2 -4.75 10.38 -11.77
CA LYS A 2 -3.78 10.27 -10.67
C LYS A 2 -4.26 9.43 -9.46
N ASN A 3 -5.53 9.56 -9.05
CA ASN A 3 -6.11 8.75 -7.97
C ASN A 3 -6.20 7.26 -8.32
N MET A 4 -6.56 6.95 -9.57
CA MET A 4 -6.65 5.58 -10.06
C MET A 4 -5.26 4.93 -10.11
N MET A 5 -4.25 5.67 -10.59
CA MET A 5 -2.85 5.22 -10.58
C MET A 5 -2.34 4.98 -9.17
N PHE A 6 -2.65 5.89 -8.24
CA PHE A 6 -2.32 5.70 -6.82
C PHE A 6 -2.98 4.45 -6.25
N LEU A 7 -4.28 4.25 -6.48
CA LEU A 7 -5.00 3.07 -6.01
C LEU A 7 -4.40 1.77 -6.56
N ILE A 8 -4.11 1.73 -7.86
CA ILE A 8 -3.45 0.57 -8.50
C ILE A 8 -2.10 0.29 -7.84
N GLY A 9 -1.30 1.32 -7.60
CA GLY A 9 -0.01 1.17 -6.91
C GLY A 9 -0.15 0.58 -5.50
N VAL A 10 -1.16 1.02 -4.73
CA VAL A 10 -1.45 0.46 -3.40
C VAL A 10 -1.86 -1.01 -3.51
N VAL A 11 -2.74 -1.36 -4.45
CA VAL A 11 -3.20 -2.75 -4.64
C VAL A 11 -2.04 -3.66 -5.05
N LEU A 12 -1.17 -3.23 -5.96
CA LEU A 12 0.02 -3.98 -6.37
C LEU A 12 0.99 -4.17 -5.19
N GLY A 13 1.22 -3.13 -4.39
CA GLY A 13 2.06 -3.23 -3.20
C GLY A 13 1.52 -4.24 -2.18
N LEU A 14 0.20 -4.27 -1.98
CA LEU A 14 -0.44 -5.24 -1.09
C LEU A 14 -0.30 -6.66 -1.65
N GLY A 15 -0.54 -6.84 -2.96
CA GLY A 15 -0.36 -8.11 -3.64
C GLY A 15 1.04 -8.68 -3.45
N LEU A 16 2.08 -7.84 -3.61
CA LEU A 16 3.46 -8.24 -3.36
C LEU A 16 3.70 -8.61 -1.90
N LEU A 17 3.24 -7.80 -0.96
CA LEU A 17 3.42 -8.05 0.47
C LEU A 17 2.76 -9.37 0.92
N PHE A 18 1.54 -9.64 0.43
CA PHE A 18 0.82 -10.87 0.71
C PHE A 18 1.44 -12.07 0.01
N GLY A 19 1.88 -11.94 -1.24
CA GLY A 19 2.61 -12.99 -1.96
C GLY A 19 3.89 -13.39 -1.23
N LEU A 20 4.67 -12.41 -0.76
CA LEU A 20 5.88 -12.67 0.04
C LEU A 20 5.60 -13.43 1.34
N ARG A 21 4.44 -13.20 1.97
CA ARG A 21 4.07 -13.88 3.22
C ARG A 21 3.49 -15.26 2.97
N TYR A 22 2.53 -15.40 2.06
CA TYR A 22 1.68 -16.58 1.96
C TYR A 22 2.09 -17.54 0.85
N GLU A 23 2.59 -17.05 -0.29
CA GLU A 23 3.02 -17.93 -1.38
C GLU A 23 4.51 -18.30 -1.23
N PHE A 24 5.37 -17.28 -1.13
CA PHE A 24 6.81 -17.50 -1.11
C PHE A 24 7.37 -17.74 0.30
N ASN A 25 6.58 -17.47 1.35
CA ASN A 25 6.98 -17.63 2.76
C ASN A 25 8.34 -16.97 3.11
N VAL A 26 8.69 -15.88 2.41
CA VAL A 26 9.98 -15.17 2.56
C VAL A 26 10.05 -14.38 3.87
N ILE A 27 8.90 -13.88 4.32
CA ILE A 27 8.80 -13.06 5.53
C ILE A 27 7.97 -13.76 6.60
N GLY A 28 8.50 -13.80 7.82
CA GLY A 28 7.78 -14.27 9.02
C GLY A 28 6.75 -13.27 9.52
N ASP A 29 5.96 -13.65 10.55
CA ASP A 29 4.87 -12.81 11.08
C ASP A 29 5.31 -11.42 11.52
N THR A 30 6.42 -11.33 12.25
CA THR A 30 6.96 -10.05 12.71
C THR A 30 7.37 -9.17 11.52
N GLY A 31 8.05 -9.75 10.52
CA GLY A 31 8.47 -9.04 9.32
C GLY A 31 7.29 -8.54 8.49
N PHE A 32 6.25 -9.38 8.34
CA PHE A 32 5.02 -9.01 7.66
C PHE A 32 4.29 -7.86 8.37
N ARG A 33 4.17 -7.88 9.70
CA ARG A 33 3.57 -6.79 10.47
C ARG A 33 4.32 -5.47 10.31
N ILE A 34 5.65 -5.50 10.42
CA ILE A 34 6.49 -4.31 10.24
C ILE A 34 6.32 -3.76 8.81
N ALA A 35 6.42 -4.62 7.80
CA ALA A 35 6.28 -4.22 6.40
C ALA A 35 4.88 -3.66 6.10
N ALA A 36 3.82 -4.22 6.68
CA ALA A 36 2.46 -3.70 6.55
C ALA A 36 2.32 -2.29 7.15
N ILE A 37 2.89 -2.06 8.34
CA ILE A 37 2.89 -0.73 8.99
C ILE A 37 3.67 0.27 8.14
N LEU A 38 4.87 -0.09 7.69
CA LEU A 38 5.68 0.78 6.83
C LEU A 38 4.96 1.10 5.52
N MET A 39 4.32 0.11 4.89
CA MET A 39 3.53 0.32 3.69
C MET A 39 2.39 1.31 3.96
N LEU A 40 1.64 1.15 5.05
CA LEU A 40 0.57 2.08 5.41
C LEU A 40 1.10 3.52 5.57
N ILE A 41 2.21 3.69 6.29
CA ILE A 41 2.85 5.00 6.47
C ILE A 41 3.24 5.60 5.12
N SER A 42 3.90 4.83 4.25
CA SER A 42 4.26 5.28 2.91
C SER A 42 3.04 5.69 2.08
N VAL A 43 1.96 4.91 2.12
CA VAL A 43 0.70 5.22 1.42
C VAL A 43 0.12 6.54 1.92
N LEU A 44 0.09 6.77 3.24
CA LEU A 44 -0.42 8.01 3.82
C LEU A 44 0.43 9.23 3.44
N ILE A 45 1.76 9.10 3.49
CA ILE A 45 2.69 10.17 3.09
C ILE A 45 2.50 10.50 1.61
N ILE A 46 2.53 9.49 0.73
CA ILE A 46 2.36 9.70 -0.71
C ILE A 46 1.00 10.34 -0.99
N ARG A 47 -0.07 9.84 -0.35
CA ARG A 47 -1.42 10.41 -0.49
C ARG A 47 -1.43 11.90 -0.12
N SER A 48 -0.81 12.26 1.01
CA SER A 48 -0.74 13.63 1.51
C SER A 48 0.06 14.53 0.56
N THR A 49 1.29 14.14 0.21
CA THR A 49 2.19 14.91 -0.67
C THR A 49 1.59 15.06 -2.08
N ALA A 50 0.97 14.01 -2.59
CA ALA A 50 0.32 14.03 -3.89
C ALA A 50 -1.09 14.62 -3.85
N LYS A 51 -1.61 15.09 -2.70
CA LYS A 51 -2.96 15.68 -2.57
C LYS A 51 -4.06 14.80 -3.19
N ILE A 52 -3.98 13.48 -2.97
CA ILE A 52 -4.96 12.51 -3.51
C ILE A 52 -6.24 12.57 -2.67
N SER A 53 -7.33 13.04 -3.27
CA SER A 53 -8.69 12.98 -2.68
C SER A 53 -9.59 12.11 -3.54
N PHE A 54 -10.18 11.07 -2.94
CA PHE A 54 -11.18 10.22 -3.59
C PHE A 54 -12.60 10.76 -3.48
N PHE A 55 -12.82 11.74 -2.60
CA PHE A 55 -14.07 12.45 -2.50
C PHE A 55 -13.99 13.68 -3.41
N SER A 56 -14.75 13.66 -4.51
CA SER A 56 -15.19 14.90 -5.13
C SER A 56 -16.19 15.52 -4.17
N HIS A 57 -16.07 16.83 -3.89
CA HIS A 57 -17.23 17.56 -3.38
C HIS A 57 -18.38 17.29 -4.37
N SER A 58 -19.43 16.65 -3.87
CA SER A 58 -20.75 16.57 -4.51
C SER A 58 -21.47 17.90 -4.31
#